data_AF-A0A938SCS1-F1
#
_entry.id   AF-A0A938SCS1-F1
#
_cell.length_a   1.000
_cell.length_b   1.000
_cell.length_c   1.000
_cell.angle_alpha   90.00
_cell.angle_beta   90.00
_cell.angle_gamma   90.00
#
_symmetry.space_group_name_H-M   'P 1'
#
loop_
_entity.id
_entity.type
_entity.pdbx_description
1 polymer ?
#
loop_
_entity_poly.entity_id
_entity_poly.type
_entity_poly.pdbx_seq_one_letter_code
_entity_poly.pdbx_strand_id
1 'polypeptide(L)'
;MKLGILSDSHDNLPFIAKALALFEREGVDCLVHAGDYVAPFAMRALLKFKGRVLGVFGNNDGEKVGLKKLCPVLVEPPHVFELGGRRILVTHDLLAVTPEQKARADVLIYGHN
;
A
#
# COMPACT_ATOMS: atom_id res chain seq x y z
N MET A 1 -5.34 2.73 -16.89
CA MET A 1 -4.63 2.70 -15.60
C MET A 1 -5.17 1.53 -14.80
N LYS A 2 -4.32 0.54 -14.50
CA LYS A 2 -4.67 -0.64 -13.68
C LYS A 2 -3.94 -0.55 -12.34
N LEU A 3 -4.67 -0.73 -11.24
CA LEU A 3 -4.14 -0.70 -9.88
C LEU A 3 -3.94 -2.12 -9.36
N GLY A 4 -2.77 -2.39 -8.79
CA GLY A 4 -2.49 -3.55 -7.96
C GLY A 4 -2.66 -3.15 -6.51
N ILE A 5 -3.36 -3.97 -5.72
CA ILE A 5 -3.63 -3.70 -4.32
C ILE A 5 -3.01 -4.82 -3.49
N LEU A 6 -2.27 -4.48 -2.45
CA LEU A 6 -1.68 -5.40 -1.48
C LEU A 6 -1.90 -4.87 -0.05
N SER A 7 -1.77 -5.76 0.93
CA SER A 7 -1.68 -5.45 2.36
C SER A 7 -1.00 -6.61 3.05
N ASP A 8 -0.55 -6.41 4.30
CA ASP A 8 -0.18 -7.51 5.21
C ASP A 8 0.85 -8.46 4.58
N SER A 9 1.86 -7.88 3.95
CA SER A 9 2.91 -8.66 3.31
C SER A 9 3.83 -9.35 4.33
N HIS A 10 3.95 -8.81 5.55
CA HIS A 10 4.60 -9.44 6.71
C HIS A 10 5.91 -10.16 6.34
N ASP A 11 6.85 -9.42 5.75
CA ASP A 11 8.16 -9.93 5.33
C ASP A 11 8.16 -11.11 4.35
N ASN A 12 7.01 -11.46 3.77
CA ASN A 12 6.81 -12.68 3.01
C ASN A 12 7.32 -12.55 1.55
N LEU A 13 8.64 -12.60 1.40
CA LEU A 13 9.34 -12.40 0.12
C LEU A 13 8.82 -13.30 -1.02
N PRO A 14 8.53 -14.60 -0.82
CA PRO A 14 7.96 -15.44 -1.87
C PRO A 14 6.62 -14.92 -2.41
N PHE A 15 5.74 -14.43 -1.54
CA PHE A 15 4.43 -13.90 -1.96
C PHE A 15 4.53 -12.50 -2.55
N ILE A 16 5.44 -11.65 -2.05
CA ILE A 16 5.76 -10.38 -2.70
C ILE A 16 6.22 -10.64 -4.14
N ALA A 17 7.15 -11.56 -4.36
CA ALA A 17 7.64 -11.88 -5.70
C ALA A 17 6.53 -12.39 -6.63
N LYS A 18 5.65 -13.27 -6.13
CA LYS A 18 4.48 -13.76 -6.89
C LYS A 18 3.52 -12.63 -7.25
N ALA A 19 3.24 -11.72 -6.32
CA ALA A 19 2.37 -10.57 -6.56
C ALA A 19 2.96 -9.63 -7.62
N LEU A 20 4.26 -9.33 -7.55
CA LEU A 20 4.93 -8.49 -8.54
C LEU A 20 4.92 -9.11 -9.94
N ALA A 21 5.17 -10.43 -10.05
CA ALA A 21 5.11 -11.13 -11.34
C ALA A 21 3.68 -11.14 -11.92
N LEU A 22 2.66 -11.29 -11.07
CA LEU A 22 1.27 -11.14 -11.46
C LEU A 22 1.00 -9.72 -11.98
N PHE A 23 1.40 -8.69 -11.24
CA PHE A 23 1.19 -7.30 -11.62
C PHE A 23 1.87 -6.92 -12.94
N GLU A 24 3.08 -7.43 -13.17
CA GLU A 24 3.78 -7.25 -14.44
C GLU A 24 3.02 -7.89 -15.61
N ARG A 25 2.63 -9.17 -15.48
CA ARG A 25 1.86 -9.87 -16.52
C ARG A 25 0.52 -9.19 -16.82
N GLU A 26 -0.11 -8.66 -15.79
CA GLU A 26 -1.42 -8.02 -15.86
C GLU A 26 -1.38 -6.57 -16.36
N GLY A 27 -0.19 -5.99 -16.56
CA GLY A 27 -0.01 -4.61 -16.99
C GLY A 27 -0.46 -3.61 -15.93
N VAL A 28 -0.12 -3.84 -14.66
CA VAL A 28 -0.42 -2.92 -13.55
C VAL A 28 0.52 -1.71 -13.61
N ASP A 29 -0.06 -0.52 -13.53
CA ASP A 29 0.67 0.75 -13.61
C ASP A 29 1.09 1.28 -12.22
N CYS A 30 0.28 0.99 -11.21
CA CYS A 30 0.48 1.49 -9.85
C CYS A 30 0.08 0.45 -8.80
N LEU A 31 0.96 0.24 -7.84
CA LEU A 31 0.78 -0.58 -6.65
C LEU A 31 0.35 0.31 -5.48
N VAL A 32 -0.73 -0.07 -4.78
CA VAL A 32 -1.17 0.53 -3.53
C VAL A 32 -1.06 -0.54 -2.43
N HIS A 33 -0.31 -0.26 -1.36
CA HIS A 33 -0.17 -1.17 -0.23
C HIS A 33 -0.78 -0.58 1.06
N ALA A 34 -1.66 -1.34 1.71
CA ALA A 34 -2.43 -0.89 2.87
C ALA A 34 -1.73 -1.14 4.22
N GLY A 35 -0.40 -1.04 4.26
CA GLY A 35 0.40 -1.22 5.49
C GLY A 35 0.82 -2.67 5.78
N ASP A 36 1.65 -2.83 6.81
CA ASP A 36 2.28 -4.08 7.24
C ASP A 36 3.21 -4.68 6.19
N TYR A 37 4.24 -3.89 5.86
CA TYR A 37 5.43 -4.36 5.14
C TYR A 37 6.34 -5.14 6.09
N VAL A 38 6.46 -4.61 7.31
CA VAL A 38 7.23 -5.02 8.50
C VAL A 38 8.71 -4.61 8.50
N ALA A 39 9.53 -4.99 7.53
CA ALA A 39 10.95 -4.59 7.54
C ALA A 39 11.46 -3.98 6.20
N PRO A 40 12.56 -3.20 6.23
CA PRO A 40 13.19 -2.63 5.04
C PRO A 40 13.51 -3.60 3.91
N PHE A 41 13.84 -4.86 4.24
CA PHE A 41 14.16 -5.83 3.21
C PHE A 41 12.92 -6.25 2.41
N ALA A 42 11.75 -6.31 3.04
CA ALA A 42 10.49 -6.58 2.38
C ALA A 42 10.09 -5.40 1.47
N MET A 43 10.23 -4.17 1.97
CA MET A 43 10.05 -2.96 1.15
C MET A 43 11.01 -2.96 -0.05
N ARG A 44 12.29 -3.30 0.12
CA ARG A 44 13.23 -3.43 -1.02
C ARG A 44 12.78 -4.46 -2.05
N ALA A 45 12.20 -5.58 -1.61
CA ALA A 45 11.66 -6.58 -2.52
C ALA A 45 10.43 -6.04 -3.28
N LEU A 46 9.54 -5.35 -2.58
CA LEU A 46 8.32 -4.75 -3.15
C LEU A 46 8.65 -3.63 -4.15
N LEU A 47 9.66 -2.81 -3.87
CA LEU A 47 10.16 -1.76 -4.76
C LEU A 47 10.85 -2.27 -6.04
N LYS A 48 10.95 -3.60 -6.23
CA LYS A 48 11.30 -4.18 -7.55
C LYS A 48 10.18 -4.00 -8.58
N PHE A 49 8.97 -3.66 -8.13
CA PHE A 49 7.87 -3.28 -9.00
C PHE A 49 8.30 -2.14 -9.95
N LYS A 50 7.99 -2.26 -11.24
CA LYS A 50 8.43 -1.29 -12.25
C LYS A 50 7.55 -0.04 -12.35
N GLY A 51 6.31 -0.13 -11.86
CA GLY A 51 5.37 0.98 -11.84
C GLY A 51 5.48 1.84 -10.58
N ARG A 52 4.49 2.70 -10.38
CA ARG A 52 4.41 3.58 -9.20
C ARG A 52 4.06 2.76 -7.95
N VAL A 53 4.72 3.01 -6.83
CA VAL A 53 4.37 2.43 -5.53
C VAL A 53 3.81 3.53 -4.63
N LEU A 54 2.66 3.27 -4.02
CA LEU A 54 2.03 4.10 -3.00
C LEU A 54 1.62 3.21 -1.83
N GLY A 55 1.48 3.80 -0.65
CA GLY A 55 0.96 3.06 0.48
C GLY A 55 0.97 3.84 1.77
N VAL A 56 0.33 3.25 2.76
CA VAL A 56 0.29 3.71 4.14
C VAL A 56 1.10 2.79 5.03
N PHE A 57 1.46 3.24 6.22
CA PHE A 57 1.96 2.36 7.28
C PHE A 57 0.83 1.50 7.87
N GLY A 58 1.18 0.31 8.34
CA GLY A 58 0.36 -0.53 9.20
C GLY A 58 0.82 -0.45 10.65
N ASN A 59 0.12 -1.16 11.54
CA ASN A 59 0.42 -1.16 12.97
C ASN A 59 1.66 -2.00 13.32
N ASN A 60 2.05 -2.95 12.47
CA ASN A 60 3.26 -3.78 12.66
C ASN A 60 4.51 -3.17 12.01
N ASP A 61 4.38 -2.06 11.28
CA ASP A 61 5.52 -1.34 10.69
C ASP A 61 6.32 -0.57 11.76
N GLY A 62 7.14 -1.29 12.52
CA GLY A 62 7.97 -0.71 13.59
C GLY A 62 9.16 0.13 13.07
N GLU A 63 9.78 -0.27 11.96
CA GLU A 63 10.94 0.40 11.39
C GLU A 63 10.52 1.51 10.40
N LYS A 64 9.64 2.42 10.84
CA LYS A 64 9.09 3.47 9.96
C LYS A 64 10.18 4.33 9.30
N VAL A 65 11.29 4.59 9.99
CA VAL A 65 12.39 5.42 9.49
C VAL A 65 13.08 4.78 8.27
N GLY A 66 13.46 3.51 8.34
CA GLY A 66 14.12 2.85 7.20
C GLY A 66 13.14 2.50 6.10
N LEU A 67 11.89 2.16 6.41
CA LEU A 67 10.80 2.07 5.43
C LEU A 67 10.63 3.39 4.65
N LYS A 68 10.56 4.52 5.35
CA LYS A 68 10.42 5.86 4.72
C LYS A 68 11.68 6.29 3.97
N LYS A 69 12.87 5.89 4.43
CA LYS A 69 14.12 6.12 3.71
C LYS A 69 14.15 5.39 2.35
N LEU A 70 13.56 4.19 2.28
CA LEU A 70 13.46 3.42 1.03
C LEU A 70 12.30 3.90 0.14
N CYS A 71 11.17 4.23 0.75
CA CYS A 71 9.95 4.66 0.07
C CYS A 71 9.46 5.99 0.69
N PRO A 72 10.01 7.14 0.26
CA PRO A 72 9.68 8.45 0.84
C PRO A 72 8.21 8.85 0.70
N VAL A 73 7.50 8.23 -0.25
CA VAL A 73 6.08 8.45 -0.53
C VAL A 73 5.15 7.70 0.41
N LEU A 74 5.67 6.88 1.34
CA LEU A 74 4.87 6.28 2.41
C LEU A 74 4.33 7.37 3.35
N VAL A 75 3.06 7.24 3.69
CA VAL A 75 2.32 8.18 4.54
C VAL A 75 1.64 7.46 5.70
N GLU A 76 1.23 8.21 6.71
CA GLU A 76 0.43 7.65 7.80
C GLU A 76 -1.01 7.38 7.33
N PRO A 77 -1.64 6.28 7.76
CA PRO A 77 -3.06 6.05 7.55
C PRO A 77 -3.92 6.91 8.51
N PRO A 78 -5.19 7.18 8.17
CA PRO A 78 -5.81 7.03 6.86
C PRO A 78 -5.38 8.15 5.90
N HIS A 79 -5.22 7.84 4.61
CA HIS A 79 -4.79 8.81 3.60
C HIS A 79 -5.58 8.69 2.29
N VAL A 80 -5.89 9.82 1.66
CA VAL A 80 -6.56 9.86 0.35
C VAL A 80 -5.53 10.09 -0.75
N PHE A 81 -5.45 9.15 -1.69
CA PHE A 81 -4.71 9.32 -2.93
C PHE A 81 -5.67 9.66 -4.08
N GLU A 82 -5.30 10.63 -4.92
CA GLU A 82 -6.02 10.87 -6.17
C GLU A 82 -5.37 10.12 -7.32
N LEU A 83 -6.07 9.12 -7.86
CA LEU A 83 -5.58 8.25 -8.94
C LEU A 83 -6.67 8.10 -10.01
N GLY A 84 -6.33 8.41 -11.27
CA GLY A 84 -7.27 8.29 -12.39
C GLY A 84 -8.58 9.07 -12.19
N GLY A 85 -8.49 10.25 -11.56
CA GLY A 85 -9.65 11.11 -11.25
C GLY A 85 -10.56 10.61 -10.13
N ARG A 86 -10.10 9.63 -9.33
CA ARG A 86 -10.83 9.06 -8.19
C ARG A 86 -10.08 9.29 -6.89
N ARG A 87 -10.81 9.58 -5.81
CA ARG A 87 -10.32 9.69 -4.44
C ARG A 87 -10.31 8.30 -3.80
N ILE A 88 -9.12 7.75 -3.64
CA ILE A 88 -8.89 6.42 -3.07
C ILE A 88 -8.41 6.61 -1.65
N LEU A 89 -9.27 6.32 -0.69
CA LEU A 89 -8.95 6.31 0.73
C LEU A 89 -8.26 4.99 1.08
N VAL A 90 -7.05 5.07 1.61
CA VAL A 90 -6.25 3.93 2.04
C VAL A 90 -6.00 4.05 3.53
N THR A 91 -6.32 3.00 4.26
CA THR A 91 -6.01 2.85 5.69
C THR A 91 -5.42 1.47 5.92
N HIS A 92 -4.78 1.24 7.06
CA HIS A 92 -4.47 -0.14 7.46
C HIS A 92 -5.65 -0.74 8.26
N ASP A 93 -6.09 -0.02 9.29
CA ASP A 93 -7.22 -0.39 10.15
C ASP A 93 -8.49 0.40 9.76
N LEU A 94 -9.60 -0.30 9.53
CA LEU A 94 -10.88 0.29 9.16
C LEU A 94 -11.53 1.12 10.29
N LEU A 95 -11.22 0.81 11.55
CA LEU A 95 -11.70 1.54 12.72
C LEU A 95 -11.10 2.95 12.82
N ALA A 96 -9.94 3.17 12.18
CA ALA A 96 -9.30 4.49 12.11
C ALA A 96 -10.01 5.46 11.14
N VAL A 97 -11.03 5.03 10.40
CA VAL A 97 -11.69 5.82 9.35
C VAL A 97 -13.04 6.37 9.81
N THR A 98 -13.22 7.69 9.72
CA THR A 98 -14.48 8.35 10.07
C THR A 98 -15.57 8.17 9.00
N PRO A 99 -16.87 8.26 9.34
CA PRO A 99 -17.96 8.22 8.37
C PRO A 99 -17.83 9.27 7.26
N GLU A 100 -17.37 10.48 7.60
CA GLU A 100 -17.20 11.58 6.64
C GLU A 100 -16.09 11.27 5.63
N GLN A 101 -15.00 10.61 6.08
CA GLN A 101 -13.93 10.17 5.18
C GLN A 101 -14.44 9.07 4.24
N LYS A 102 -15.22 8.10 4.74
CA LYS A 102 -15.85 7.06 3.91
C LYS A 102 -16.79 7.68 2.86
N ALA A 103 -17.63 8.63 3.26
CA ALA A 103 -18.59 9.29 2.37
C ALA A 103 -17.92 10.14 1.27
N ARG A 104 -16.69 10.60 1.49
CA ARG A 104 -15.91 11.40 0.52
C ARG A 104 -14.97 10.56 -0.35
N ALA A 105 -14.80 9.28 -0.07
CA ALA A 105 -13.97 8.40 -0.87
C ALA A 105 -14.80 7.75 -1.98
N ASP A 106 -14.23 7.66 -3.18
CA ASP A 106 -14.86 6.90 -4.26
C ASP A 106 -14.51 5.39 -4.12
N VAL A 107 -13.36 5.10 -3.50
CA VAL A 107 -12.89 3.75 -3.18
C VAL A 107 -12.23 3.77 -1.80
N LEU A 108 -12.53 2.78 -0.97
CA LEU A 108 -11.86 2.53 0.31
C LEU A 108 -11.06 1.22 0.22
N ILE A 109 -9.76 1.30 0.50
CA ILE A 109 -8.84 0.18 0.58
C ILE A 109 -8.35 0.08 2.03
N TYR A 110 -8.45 -1.10 2.61
CA TYR A 110 -7.93 -1.39 3.95
C TYR A 110 -7.35 -2.80 4.02
N GLY A 111 -6.53 -3.03 5.03
CA GLY A 111 -5.93 -4.33 5.32
C GLY A 111 -6.61 -5.02 6.49
N HIS A 112 -6.12 -4.71 7.68
CA HIS A 112 -6.50 -5.27 8.96
C HIS A 112 -7.97 -5.02 9.34
N ASN A 113 -8.56 -5.96 10.07
CA ASN A 113 -9.90 -5.91 10.69
C ASN A 113 -9.81 -6.32 12.16
#